data_AF-A0A2N0ZG87-F1
#
_entry.id   AF-A0A2N0ZG87-F1
#
_cell.length_a   1.000
_cell.length_b   1.000
_cell.length_c   1.000
_cell.angle_alpha   90.00
_cell.angle_beta   90.00
_cell.angle_gamma   90.00
#
_symmetry.space_group_name_H-M   'P 1'
#
loop_
_entity.id
_entity.type
_entity.pdbx_description
1 polymer ?
#
loop_
_entity_poly.entity_id
_entity_poly.type
_entity_poly.pdbx_seq_one_letter_code
_entity_poly.pdbx_strand_id
1 'polypeptide(L)'
;MSYVLTAEEYILSLLLLGGAEAASSIKDEVYGEISESELECRLDCAANGLISKGLLTVEQNQEAVEEQFRDFMMGLTNVERVIRCQIATNAGVTTTSLFCNEAFTVQQALYENRIFKLFKEDSEQKLSELMDLSHSMESGEAFSIKESLFEKVIDKFLGSEELTKEESEWFTPDFLEALSGKQGKLNSLYDYRLGQQVAIGSLLYITGKEHTWFIESSGDTLTIAPFSFRALFE
;
A
#
# COMPACT_ATOMS: atom_id res chain seq x y z
N MET A 1 8.50 8.84 -16.04
CA MET A 1 7.12 9.01 -16.51
C MET A 1 6.18 8.80 -15.33
N SER A 2 5.14 9.62 -15.20
CA SER A 2 4.19 9.52 -14.08
C SER A 2 2.79 9.86 -14.57
N TYR A 3 1.79 9.13 -14.07
CA TYR A 3 0.38 9.32 -14.34
C TYR A 3 -0.36 9.59 -13.04
N VAL A 4 -1.35 10.48 -13.09
CA VAL A 4 -2.27 10.75 -11.98
C VAL A 4 -3.68 10.57 -12.51
N LEU A 5 -4.37 9.57 -11.99
CA LEU A 5 -5.69 9.15 -12.44
C LEU A 5 -6.68 9.25 -11.27
N THR A 6 -7.92 9.63 -11.54
CA THR A 6 -9.01 9.33 -10.62
C THR A 6 -9.27 7.82 -10.60
N ALA A 7 -10.00 7.34 -9.60
CA ALA A 7 -10.43 5.96 -9.55
C ALA A 7 -11.20 5.56 -10.82
N GLU A 8 -12.12 6.40 -11.30
CA GLU A 8 -12.88 6.14 -12.53
C GLU A 8 -11.98 6.06 -13.77
N GLU A 9 -11.02 6.98 -13.91
CA GLU A 9 -10.04 6.97 -15.01
C GLU A 9 -9.16 5.72 -14.97
N TYR A 10 -8.76 5.28 -13.79
CA TYR A 10 -7.95 4.07 -13.63
C TYR A 10 -8.76 2.81 -13.96
N ILE A 11 -10.01 2.73 -13.47
CA ILE A 11 -10.95 1.64 -13.79
C ILE A 11 -11.21 1.58 -15.29
N LEU A 12 -11.54 2.70 -15.93
CA LEU A 12 -11.78 2.76 -17.38
C LEU A 12 -10.55 2.30 -18.17
N SER A 13 -9.36 2.78 -17.78
CA SER A 13 -8.11 2.39 -18.44
C SER A 13 -7.87 0.88 -18.38
N LEU A 14 -8.16 0.24 -17.24
CA LEU A 14 -8.05 -1.21 -17.10
C LEU A 14 -9.09 -1.95 -17.95
N LEU A 15 -10.35 -1.48 -17.97
CA LEU A 15 -11.41 -2.09 -18.78
C LEU A 15 -11.08 -2.07 -20.28
N LEU A 16 -10.60 -0.94 -20.79
CA LEU A 16 -10.19 -0.78 -22.19
C LEU A 16 -9.03 -1.70 -22.59
N LEU A 17 -8.22 -2.12 -21.61
CA LEU A 17 -7.07 -3.01 -21.80
C LEU A 17 -7.39 -4.48 -21.47
N GLY A 18 -8.66 -4.82 -21.20
CA GLY A 18 -9.09 -6.18 -20.88
C GLY A 18 -8.84 -6.62 -19.43
N GLY A 19 -8.46 -5.71 -18.54
CA GLY A 19 -8.21 -5.94 -17.12
C GLY A 19 -9.46 -5.90 -16.25
N ALA A 20 -10.52 -6.62 -16.64
CA ALA A 20 -11.83 -6.54 -15.98
C ALA A 20 -11.81 -6.93 -14.49
N GLU A 21 -11.01 -7.92 -14.10
CA GLU A 21 -10.90 -8.37 -12.71
C GLU A 21 -10.24 -7.29 -11.82
N ALA A 22 -9.14 -6.70 -12.29
CA ALA A 22 -8.47 -5.60 -11.59
C ALA A 22 -9.38 -4.37 -11.49
N ALA A 23 -10.09 -4.04 -12.58
CA ALA A 23 -11.06 -2.96 -12.60
C ALA A 23 -12.20 -3.18 -11.59
N SER A 24 -12.74 -4.40 -11.51
CA SER A 24 -13.77 -4.74 -10.53
C SER A 24 -13.26 -4.63 -9.11
N SER A 25 -12.04 -5.13 -8.83
CA SER A 25 -11.45 -5.04 -7.50
C SER A 25 -11.30 -3.59 -7.02
N ILE A 26 -10.86 -2.68 -7.89
CA ILE A 26 -10.74 -1.26 -7.55
C ILE A 26 -12.12 -0.63 -7.39
N LYS A 27 -13.07 -0.95 -8.27
CA LYS A 27 -14.45 -0.47 -8.17
C LYS A 27 -15.09 -0.87 -6.85
N ASP A 28 -14.94 -2.13 -6.42
CA ASP A 28 -15.47 -2.63 -5.16
C ASP A 28 -14.77 -1.95 -3.95
N GLU A 29 -13.45 -1.71 -4.02
CA GLU A 29 -12.70 -1.01 -2.97
C GLU A 29 -13.10 0.47 -2.82
N VAL A 30 -13.42 1.15 -3.92
CA VAL A 30 -13.66 2.61 -3.94
C VAL A 30 -15.13 2.98 -3.80
N TYR A 31 -16.05 2.20 -4.37
CA TYR A 31 -17.48 2.52 -4.41
C TYR A 31 -18.35 1.50 -3.67
N GLY A 32 -17.84 0.31 -3.36
CA GLY A 32 -18.66 -0.78 -2.83
C GLY A 32 -19.78 -1.14 -3.79
N GLU A 33 -21.01 -1.25 -3.27
CA GLU A 33 -22.19 -1.47 -4.10
C GLU A 33 -22.62 -0.17 -4.80
N ILE A 34 -22.37 -0.11 -6.11
CA ILE A 34 -22.81 0.98 -6.99
C ILE A 34 -23.68 0.40 -8.12
N SER A 35 -24.71 1.14 -8.53
CA SER A 35 -25.55 0.73 -9.66
C SER A 35 -24.80 0.81 -10.99
N GLU A 36 -25.15 -0.05 -11.95
CA GLU A 36 -24.54 -0.05 -13.28
C GLU A 36 -24.68 1.29 -13.98
N SER A 37 -25.85 1.94 -13.89
CA SER A 37 -26.11 3.24 -14.52
C SER A 37 -25.27 4.36 -13.91
N GLU A 38 -25.05 4.32 -12.59
CA GLU A 38 -24.17 5.29 -11.94
C GLU A 38 -22.70 5.06 -12.33
N LEU A 39 -22.28 3.79 -12.41
CA LEU A 39 -20.94 3.45 -12.87
C LEU A 39 -20.72 3.90 -14.33
N GLU A 40 -21.68 3.67 -15.23
CA GLU A 40 -21.61 4.12 -16.63
C GLU A 40 -21.41 5.64 -16.73
N CYS A 41 -22.24 6.43 -16.02
CA CYS A 41 -22.12 7.88 -15.98
C CYS A 41 -20.74 8.36 -15.47
N ARG A 42 -20.18 7.65 -14.48
CA ARG A 42 -18.84 7.92 -13.96
C ARG A 42 -17.74 7.62 -14.98
N LEU A 43 -17.86 6.52 -15.72
CA LEU A 43 -16.92 6.14 -16.77
C LEU A 43 -16.98 7.11 -17.97
N ASP A 44 -18.16 7.63 -18.32
CA ASP A 44 -18.29 8.69 -19.33
C ASP A 44 -17.53 9.96 -18.94
N CYS A 45 -17.57 10.32 -17.65
CA CYS A 45 -16.79 11.44 -17.13
C CYS A 45 -15.27 11.14 -17.18
N ALA A 46 -14.89 9.90 -16.87
CA ALA A 46 -13.52 9.44 -16.92
C ALA A 46 -12.94 9.44 -18.34
N ALA A 47 -13.72 9.08 -19.35
CA ALA A 47 -13.31 9.12 -20.75
C ALA A 47 -12.90 10.54 -21.15
N ASN A 48 -13.71 11.55 -20.79
CA ASN A 48 -13.38 12.95 -21.01
C ASN A 48 -12.10 13.38 -20.27
N GLY A 49 -11.91 12.89 -19.04
CA GLY A 49 -10.69 13.09 -18.25
C GLY A 49 -9.44 12.54 -18.95
N LEU A 50 -9.48 11.27 -19.37
CA LEU A 50 -8.39 10.63 -20.10
C LEU A 50 -8.09 11.30 -21.45
N ILE A 51 -9.12 11.72 -22.19
CA ILE A 51 -8.96 12.48 -23.45
C ILE A 51 -8.25 13.80 -23.17
N SER A 52 -8.67 14.55 -22.15
CA SER A 52 -8.04 15.82 -21.80
C SER A 52 -6.56 15.69 -21.40
N LYS A 53 -6.18 14.53 -20.87
CA LYS A 53 -4.80 14.17 -20.50
C LYS A 53 -3.99 13.62 -21.68
N GLY A 54 -4.61 13.42 -22.85
CA GLY A 54 -4.00 12.79 -24.01
C GLY A 54 -3.70 11.30 -23.82
N LEU A 55 -4.39 10.64 -22.88
CA LEU A 55 -4.22 9.21 -22.56
C LEU A 55 -5.23 8.33 -23.30
N LEU A 56 -6.31 8.94 -23.80
CA LEU A 56 -7.33 8.29 -24.60
C LEU A 56 -7.57 9.11 -25.86
N THR A 57 -7.70 8.42 -26.98
CA THR A 57 -8.04 9.00 -28.28
C THR A 57 -9.31 8.35 -28.79
N VAL A 58 -10.09 9.09 -29.58
CA VAL A 58 -11.29 8.57 -30.23
C VAL A 58 -11.07 8.68 -31.74
N GLU A 59 -10.79 7.55 -32.37
CA GLU A 59 -10.64 7.46 -33.82
C GLU A 59 -11.78 6.61 -34.39
N GLN A 60 -12.52 7.15 -35.36
CA GLN A 60 -13.61 6.42 -36.05
C GLN A 60 -14.67 5.81 -35.10
N ASN A 61 -15.03 6.53 -34.03
CA ASN A 61 -15.92 6.05 -32.95
C ASN A 61 -15.38 4.84 -32.16
N GLN A 62 -14.07 4.60 -32.20
CA GLN A 62 -13.40 3.63 -31.35
C GLN A 62 -12.47 4.35 -30.38
N GLU A 63 -12.59 3.98 -29.12
CA GLU A 63 -11.69 4.43 -28.07
C GLU A 63 -10.38 3.66 -28.15
N ALA A 64 -9.27 4.39 -28.22
CA ALA A 64 -7.93 3.85 -28.26
C ALA A 64 -7.06 4.51 -27.19
N VAL A 65 -6.52 3.68 -26.28
CA VAL A 65 -5.58 4.12 -25.24
C VAL A 65 -4.25 4.47 -25.89
N GLU A 66 -3.65 5.59 -25.48
CA GLU A 66 -2.34 6.03 -25.97
C GLU A 66 -1.27 4.95 -25.74
N GLU A 67 -0.40 4.74 -26.71
CA GLU A 67 0.50 3.56 -26.79
C GLU A 67 1.43 3.45 -25.57
N GLN A 68 2.08 4.55 -25.16
CA GLN A 68 3.00 4.52 -24.01
C GLN A 68 2.25 4.26 -22.70
N PHE A 69 1.07 4.85 -22.53
CA PHE A 69 0.22 4.61 -21.38
C PHE A 69 -0.33 3.18 -21.35
N ARG A 70 -0.73 2.63 -22.51
CA ARG A 70 -1.12 1.23 -22.66
C ARG A 70 0.01 0.30 -22.24
N ASP A 71 1.22 0.50 -22.74
CA ASP A 71 2.37 -0.33 -22.40
C ASP A 71 2.71 -0.24 -20.91
N PHE A 72 2.61 0.97 -20.33
CA PHE A 72 2.78 1.18 -18.91
C PHE A 72 1.76 0.39 -18.08
N MET A 73 0.48 0.46 -18.42
CA MET A 73 -0.61 -0.21 -17.71
C MET A 73 -0.53 -1.74 -17.85
N MET A 74 -0.21 -2.25 -19.04
CA MET A 74 0.02 -3.68 -19.27
C MET A 74 1.22 -4.21 -18.47
N GLY A 75 2.21 -3.36 -18.18
CA GLY A 75 3.31 -3.69 -17.29
C GLY A 75 2.86 -3.97 -15.84
N LEU A 76 1.74 -3.40 -15.40
CA LEU A 76 1.18 -3.64 -14.05
C LEU A 76 0.46 -4.99 -13.96
N THR A 77 -0.15 -5.46 -15.06
CA THR A 77 -0.95 -6.68 -15.07
C THR A 77 -0.12 -7.96 -15.22
N ASN A 78 1.14 -7.84 -15.68
CA ASN A 78 2.02 -8.97 -15.98
C ASN A 78 3.13 -9.17 -14.94
N VAL A 79 2.96 -8.65 -13.73
CA VAL A 79 3.96 -8.76 -12.67
C VAL A 79 3.81 -10.04 -11.86
N GLU A 80 4.92 -10.68 -11.50
CA GLU A 80 4.92 -11.90 -10.68
C GLU A 80 4.90 -11.60 -9.17
N ARG A 81 5.21 -10.36 -8.76
CA ARG A 81 5.25 -9.97 -7.35
C ARG A 81 4.79 -8.54 -7.13
N VAL A 82 3.87 -8.34 -6.19
CA VAL A 82 3.42 -7.02 -5.73
C VAL A 82 3.61 -6.92 -4.23
N ILE A 83 4.31 -5.89 -3.77
CA ILE A 83 4.41 -5.58 -2.35
C ILE A 83 3.53 -4.38 -2.05
N ARG A 84 2.47 -4.56 -1.25
CA ARG A 84 1.52 -3.51 -0.88
C ARG A 84 1.71 -3.14 0.58
N CYS A 85 1.88 -1.86 0.86
CA CYS A 85 1.88 -1.30 2.21
C CYS A 85 0.64 -0.44 2.42
N GLN A 86 -0.01 -0.61 3.57
CA GLN A 86 -1.01 0.33 4.08
C GLN A 86 -0.39 1.05 5.26
N ILE A 87 -0.15 2.34 5.07
CA ILE A 87 0.52 3.20 6.02
C ILE A 87 -0.55 4.00 6.77
N ALA A 88 -0.63 3.79 8.07
CA ALA A 88 -1.53 4.53 8.94
C ALA A 88 -1.00 5.95 9.14
N THR A 89 -1.79 6.94 8.73
CA THR A 89 -1.46 8.36 8.84
C THR A 89 -2.50 9.09 9.71
N ASN A 90 -2.26 10.36 9.98
CA ASN A 90 -3.25 11.20 10.66
C ASN A 90 -4.49 11.50 9.79
N ALA A 91 -4.35 11.41 8.46
CA ALA A 91 -5.41 11.68 7.50
C ALA A 91 -6.18 10.41 7.05
N GLY A 92 -5.89 9.25 7.66
CA GLY A 92 -6.41 7.95 7.25
C GLY A 92 -5.29 7.02 6.82
N VAL A 93 -5.57 6.14 5.85
CA VAL A 93 -4.60 5.16 5.36
C VAL A 93 -4.11 5.56 3.97
N THR A 94 -2.79 5.59 3.77
CA THR A 94 -2.20 5.68 2.43
C THR A 94 -1.80 4.29 1.98
N THR A 95 -2.22 3.88 0.78
CA THR A 95 -1.76 2.61 0.21
C THR A 95 -0.65 2.89 -0.80
N THR A 96 0.50 2.24 -0.62
CA THR A 96 1.59 2.20 -1.62
C THR A 96 1.76 0.77 -2.10
N SER A 97 1.63 0.52 -3.40
CA SER A 97 1.92 -0.77 -4.02
C SER A 97 3.16 -0.66 -4.89
N LEU A 98 4.04 -1.64 -4.76
CA LEU A 98 5.27 -1.79 -5.53
C LEU A 98 5.14 -3.00 -6.45
N PHE A 99 5.02 -2.75 -7.75
CA PHE A 99 5.01 -3.77 -8.80
C PHE A 99 6.47 -4.10 -9.14
N CYS A 100 6.90 -5.31 -8.78
CA CYS A 100 8.28 -5.78 -8.90
C CYS A 100 8.56 -6.32 -10.31
N ASN A 101 8.75 -5.41 -11.27
CA ASN A 101 9.22 -5.71 -12.62
C ASN A 101 10.76 -5.50 -12.72
N GLU A 102 11.33 -5.50 -13.94
CA GLU A 102 12.75 -5.13 -14.16
C GLU A 102 13.11 -3.74 -13.59
N ALA A 103 12.14 -2.81 -13.63
CA ALA A 103 12.17 -1.53 -12.93
C ALA A 103 10.90 -1.43 -12.08
N PHE A 104 11.00 -0.92 -10.86
CA PHE A 104 9.83 -0.90 -9.99
C PHE A 104 8.81 0.12 -10.49
N THR A 105 7.55 -0.29 -10.51
CA THR A 105 6.44 0.63 -10.72
C THR A 105 5.71 0.82 -9.40
N VAL A 106 5.57 2.07 -8.99
CA VAL A 106 4.90 2.48 -7.76
C VAL A 106 3.49 2.94 -8.09
N GLN A 107 2.52 2.44 -7.35
CA GLN A 107 1.16 2.96 -7.27
C GLN A 107 0.91 3.51 -5.87
N GLN A 108 0.55 4.78 -5.76
CA GLN A 108 0.03 5.34 -4.51
C GLN A 108 -1.46 5.63 -4.65
N ALA A 109 -2.26 5.05 -3.77
CA ALA A 109 -3.66 5.39 -3.63
C ALA A 109 -3.81 6.46 -2.53
N LEU A 110 -4.34 7.60 -2.91
CA LEU A 110 -4.46 8.81 -2.09
C LEU A 110 -5.93 9.17 -1.89
N TYR A 111 -6.22 9.88 -0.81
CA TYR A 111 -7.54 10.42 -0.50
C TYR A 111 -8.63 9.35 -0.54
N GLU A 112 -8.51 8.32 0.30
CA GLU A 112 -9.47 7.20 0.35
C GLU A 112 -9.61 6.49 -1.01
N ASN A 113 -8.47 6.22 -1.65
CA ASN A 113 -8.39 5.54 -2.94
C ASN A 113 -9.12 6.26 -4.09
N ARG A 114 -9.33 7.58 -3.99
CA ARG A 114 -9.96 8.38 -5.06
C ARG A 114 -8.98 8.79 -6.14
N ILE A 115 -7.70 8.92 -5.80
CA ILE A 115 -6.64 9.32 -6.72
C ILE A 115 -5.53 8.29 -6.70
N PHE A 116 -5.10 7.85 -7.88
CA PHE A 116 -4.01 6.92 -8.09
C PHE A 116 -2.85 7.63 -8.79
N LYS A 117 -1.70 7.67 -8.11
CA LYS A 117 -0.45 8.14 -8.69
C LYS A 117 0.41 6.94 -9.07
N LEU A 118 0.74 6.84 -10.36
CA LEU A 118 1.51 5.75 -10.94
C LEU A 118 2.82 6.30 -11.50
N PHE A 119 3.96 5.69 -11.17
CA PHE A 119 5.27 6.12 -11.67
C PHE A 119 6.33 5.04 -11.51
N LYS A 120 7.43 5.14 -12.27
CA LYS A 120 8.62 4.31 -12.06
C LYS A 120 9.55 4.96 -11.04
N GLU A 121 10.18 4.17 -10.18
CA GLU A 121 11.20 4.62 -9.23
C GLU A 121 12.15 3.47 -8.92
N ASP A 122 13.45 3.70 -9.02
CA ASP A 122 14.48 2.67 -8.83
C ASP A 122 15.40 2.99 -7.64
N SER A 123 15.26 4.16 -7.02
CA SER A 123 16.02 4.52 -5.82
C SER A 123 15.47 3.78 -4.60
N GLU A 124 16.25 2.84 -4.08
CA GLU A 124 15.91 2.09 -2.85
C GLU A 124 15.55 3.02 -1.68
N GLN A 125 16.26 4.14 -1.51
CA GLN A 125 15.98 5.11 -0.45
C GLN A 125 14.57 5.73 -0.62
N LYS A 126 14.21 6.12 -1.84
CA LYS A 126 12.88 6.70 -2.07
C LYS A 126 11.79 5.64 -1.95
N LEU A 127 12.04 4.42 -2.40
CA LEU A 127 11.11 3.31 -2.26
C LEU A 127 10.87 2.97 -0.79
N SER A 128 11.93 2.97 0.03
CA SER A 128 11.80 2.75 1.48
C SER A 128 11.00 3.87 2.14
N GLU A 129 11.26 5.14 1.79
CA GLU A 129 10.47 6.30 2.26
C GLU A 129 8.98 6.19 1.87
N LEU A 130 8.69 5.81 0.62
CA LEU A 130 7.31 5.66 0.11
C LEU A 130 6.54 4.52 0.79
N MET A 131 7.25 3.54 1.34
CA MET A 131 6.70 2.40 2.06
C MET A 131 6.76 2.59 3.58
N ASP A 132 7.20 3.75 4.08
CA ASP A 132 7.44 4.01 5.52
C ASP A 132 8.32 2.92 6.15
N LEU A 133 9.38 2.51 5.44
CA LEU A 133 10.36 1.51 5.88
C LEU A 133 11.75 2.15 6.02
N SER A 134 12.49 1.73 7.05
CA SER A 134 13.91 2.04 7.18
C SER A 134 14.70 1.39 6.04
N HIS A 135 15.72 2.12 5.55
CA HIS A 135 16.53 1.67 4.44
C HIS A 135 17.52 0.56 4.84
N SER A 136 18.15 0.70 6.02
CA SER A 136 19.13 -0.25 6.55
C SER A 136 18.60 -0.99 7.78
N MET A 137 18.92 -2.29 7.86
CA MET A 137 18.82 -3.03 9.12
C MET A 137 19.85 -2.47 10.09
N GLU A 138 19.38 -1.68 11.05
CA GLU A 138 20.20 -1.31 12.20
C GLU A 138 20.02 -2.33 13.34
N SER A 139 21.01 -2.37 14.23
CA SER A 139 21.07 -3.31 15.34
C SER A 139 19.99 -3.00 16.38
N GLY A 140 18.83 -3.63 16.26
CA GLY A 140 17.86 -3.77 17.35
C GLY A 140 17.81 -5.22 17.83
N GLU A 141 17.61 -5.43 19.13
CA GLU A 141 17.35 -6.78 19.64
C GLU A 141 15.88 -7.14 19.42
N ALA A 142 15.65 -8.33 18.87
CA ALA A 142 14.31 -8.90 18.82
C ALA A 142 13.82 -9.19 20.24
N PHE A 143 12.54 -8.94 20.50
CA PHE A 143 11.91 -9.27 21.77
C PHE A 143 10.54 -9.87 21.56
N SER A 144 10.01 -10.49 22.61
CA SER A 144 8.71 -11.14 22.56
C SER A 144 7.82 -10.64 23.69
N ILE A 145 6.54 -10.50 23.41
CA ILE A 145 5.53 -10.05 24.37
C ILE A 145 4.26 -10.86 24.16
N LYS A 146 3.48 -11.08 25.23
CA LYS A 146 2.14 -11.67 25.09
C LYS A 146 1.23 -10.75 24.29
N GLU A 147 0.49 -11.32 23.36
CA GLU A 147 -0.45 -10.59 22.50
C GLU A 147 -1.44 -9.76 23.32
N SER A 148 -2.00 -10.32 24.39
CA SER A 148 -2.94 -9.60 25.27
C SER A 148 -2.32 -8.38 25.99
N LEU A 149 -1.01 -8.40 26.26
CA LEU A 149 -0.31 -7.25 26.85
C LEU A 149 -0.04 -6.18 25.78
N PHE A 150 0.28 -6.62 24.57
CA PHE A 150 0.44 -5.74 23.41
C PHE A 150 -0.87 -5.01 23.09
N GLU A 151 -1.97 -5.74 22.92
CA GLU A 151 -3.30 -5.18 22.65
C GLU A 151 -3.72 -4.17 23.71
N LYS A 152 -3.49 -4.45 24.99
CA LYS A 152 -3.78 -3.52 26.09
C LYS A 152 -3.08 -2.17 25.90
N VAL A 153 -1.83 -2.17 25.43
CA VAL A 153 -1.06 -0.94 25.18
C VAL A 153 -1.55 -0.23 23.91
N ILE A 154 -1.90 -0.97 22.86
CA ILE A 154 -2.52 -0.40 21.65
C ILE A 154 -3.84 0.30 21.99
N ASP A 155 -4.73 -0.36 22.73
CA ASP A 155 -6.03 0.20 23.13
C ASP A 155 -5.88 1.51 23.90
N LYS A 156 -4.90 1.57 24.81
CA LYS A 156 -4.59 2.80 25.55
C LYS A 156 -4.13 3.93 24.64
N PHE A 157 -3.23 3.65 23.69
CA PHE A 157 -2.78 4.68 22.76
C PHE A 157 -3.91 5.17 21.85
N LEU A 158 -4.78 4.27 21.36
CA LEU A 158 -5.97 4.63 20.58
C LEU A 158 -6.96 5.45 21.42
N GLY A 159 -7.08 5.15 22.71
CA GLY A 159 -7.88 5.89 23.69
C GLY A 159 -7.24 7.20 24.19
N SER A 160 -6.02 7.54 23.75
CA SER A 160 -5.24 8.67 24.27
C SER A 160 -4.99 8.61 25.78
N GLU A 161 -4.84 7.40 26.32
CA GLU A 161 -4.52 7.15 27.72
C GLU A 161 -3.00 7.05 27.96
N GLU A 162 -2.57 7.40 29.17
CA GLU A 162 -1.17 7.23 29.58
C GLU A 162 -0.88 5.78 30.00
N LEU A 163 0.31 5.30 29.64
CA LEU A 163 0.81 4.02 30.13
C LEU A 163 1.32 4.17 31.56
N THR A 164 1.13 3.12 32.35
CA THR A 164 1.82 2.99 33.63
C THR A 164 3.30 2.68 33.42
N LYS A 165 4.10 2.85 34.48
CA LYS A 165 5.52 2.51 34.45
C LYS A 165 5.76 1.03 34.11
N GLU A 166 4.97 0.14 34.69
CA GLU A 166 5.06 -1.31 34.45
C GLU A 166 4.76 -1.66 32.98
N GLU A 167 3.72 -1.05 32.40
CA GLU A 167 3.36 -1.27 30.99
C GLU A 167 4.44 -0.77 30.02
N SER A 168 5.13 0.30 30.38
CA SER A 168 6.22 0.86 29.57
C SER A 168 7.46 -0.05 29.57
N GLU A 169 7.69 -0.79 30.66
CA GLU A 169 8.85 -1.70 30.81
C GLU A 169 8.69 -3.00 30.00
N TRP A 170 7.51 -3.27 29.40
CA TRP A 170 7.30 -4.43 28.52
C TRP A 170 7.92 -4.29 27.14
N PHE A 171 8.32 -3.07 26.75
CA PHE A 171 8.83 -2.74 25.42
C PHE A 171 10.24 -2.15 25.51
N THR A 172 11.00 -2.27 24.43
CA THR A 172 12.23 -1.48 24.30
C THR A 172 11.88 0.01 24.17
N PRO A 173 12.71 0.92 24.71
CA PRO A 173 12.43 2.36 24.65
C PRO A 173 12.18 2.88 23.23
N ASP A 174 12.96 2.42 22.25
CA ASP A 174 12.87 2.88 20.87
C ASP A 174 11.58 2.40 20.19
N PHE A 175 11.17 1.15 20.45
CA PHE A 175 9.90 0.63 19.95
C PHE A 175 8.73 1.36 20.59
N LEU A 176 8.80 1.64 21.90
CA LEU A 176 7.76 2.37 22.61
C LEU A 176 7.64 3.82 22.13
N GLU A 177 8.77 4.47 21.83
CA GLU A 177 8.78 5.81 21.22
C GLU A 177 8.10 5.80 19.85
N ALA A 178 8.40 4.82 19.00
CA ALA A 178 7.74 4.65 17.70
C ALA A 178 6.23 4.44 17.87
N LEU A 179 5.83 3.57 18.79
CA LEU A 179 4.43 3.26 19.07
C LEU A 179 3.66 4.47 19.59
N SER A 180 4.25 5.20 20.54
CA SER A 180 3.68 6.44 21.07
C SER A 180 3.58 7.53 19.99
N GLY A 181 4.63 7.71 19.19
CA GLY A 181 4.66 8.71 18.11
C GLY A 181 3.61 8.46 17.02
N LYS A 182 3.27 7.18 16.78
CA LYS A 182 2.20 6.78 15.84
C LYS A 182 0.84 6.58 16.54
N GLN A 183 0.72 6.89 17.83
CA GLN A 183 -0.51 6.72 18.62
C GLN A 183 -1.07 5.30 18.57
N GLY A 184 -0.19 4.29 18.63
CA GLY A 184 -0.57 2.88 18.56
C GLY A 184 -1.00 2.41 17.17
N LYS A 185 -1.01 3.29 16.15
CA LYS A 185 -1.37 2.90 14.78
C LYS A 185 -0.22 2.11 14.14
N LEU A 186 -0.56 0.94 13.63
CA LEU A 186 0.37 0.06 12.94
C LEU A 186 0.15 0.12 11.43
N ASN A 187 1.22 -0.11 10.69
CA ASN A 187 1.16 -0.29 9.25
C ASN A 187 1.02 -1.79 8.93
N SER A 188 0.49 -2.11 7.76
CA SER A 188 0.46 -3.49 7.25
C SER A 188 1.19 -3.60 5.92
N LEU A 189 1.85 -4.74 5.71
CA LEU A 189 2.54 -5.08 4.48
C LEU A 189 2.01 -6.42 3.97
N TYR A 190 1.75 -6.49 2.67
CA TYR A 190 1.31 -7.67 1.97
C TYR A 190 2.28 -7.95 0.81
N ASP A 191 2.84 -9.16 0.77
CA ASP A 191 3.70 -9.64 -0.32
C ASP A 191 2.92 -10.66 -1.15
N TYR A 192 2.35 -10.19 -2.27
CA TYR A 192 1.63 -11.01 -3.23
C TYR A 192 2.61 -11.60 -4.23
N ARG A 193 2.65 -12.92 -4.33
CA ARG A 193 3.40 -13.65 -5.35
C ARG A 193 2.42 -14.31 -6.32
N LEU A 194 2.38 -13.77 -7.53
CA LEU A 194 1.45 -14.07 -8.61
C LEU A 194 2.12 -15.02 -9.61
N GLY A 195 2.22 -16.31 -9.25
CA GLY A 195 2.72 -17.37 -10.13
C GLY A 195 1.63 -18.35 -10.53
N GLN A 196 2.00 -19.61 -10.81
CA GLN A 196 1.02 -20.69 -11.01
C GLN A 196 0.12 -20.92 -9.80
N GLN A 197 0.61 -20.60 -8.60
CA GLN A 197 -0.17 -20.52 -7.37
C GLN A 197 0.03 -19.14 -6.76
N VAL A 198 -1.06 -18.51 -6.35
CA VAL A 198 -1.03 -17.24 -5.64
C VAL A 198 -0.64 -17.50 -4.18
N ALA A 199 0.43 -16.85 -3.73
CA ALA A 199 0.83 -16.85 -2.32
C ALA A 199 0.78 -15.41 -1.78
N ILE A 200 0.33 -15.26 -0.54
CA ILE A 200 0.22 -13.96 0.12
C ILE A 200 0.91 -14.07 1.48
N GLY A 201 2.01 -13.35 1.65
CA GLY A 201 2.59 -13.06 2.95
C GLY A 201 1.98 -11.79 3.52
N SER A 202 1.79 -11.73 4.84
CA SER A 202 1.32 -10.51 5.51
C SER A 202 2.05 -10.32 6.82
N LEU A 203 2.42 -9.07 7.13
CA LEU A 203 2.99 -8.69 8.42
C LEU A 203 2.48 -7.32 8.85
N LEU A 204 2.49 -7.09 10.16
CA LEU A 204 2.34 -5.75 10.72
C LEU A 204 3.73 -5.16 10.93
N TYR A 205 3.85 -3.85 10.80
CA TYR A 205 5.10 -3.17 11.11
C TYR A 205 4.85 -1.76 11.64
N ILE A 206 5.88 -1.21 12.27
CA ILE A 206 5.93 0.19 12.69
C ILE A 206 7.31 0.74 12.45
N THR A 207 7.36 2.00 12.02
CA THR A 207 8.60 2.72 11.77
C THR A 207 8.71 3.91 12.70
N GLY A 208 9.81 3.94 13.46
CA GLY A 208 10.24 5.06 14.28
C GLY A 208 11.10 6.04 13.48
N LYS A 209 12.00 6.76 14.15
CA LYS A 209 12.87 7.74 13.48
C LYS A 209 13.86 7.09 12.50
N GLU A 210 14.53 6.03 12.94
CA GLU A 210 15.62 5.41 12.16
C GLU A 210 15.41 3.91 11.92
N HIS A 211 14.41 3.31 12.59
CA HIS A 211 14.21 1.86 12.60
C HIS A 211 12.79 1.48 12.23
N THR A 212 12.67 0.33 11.57
CA THR A 212 11.40 -0.36 11.40
C THR A 212 11.43 -1.67 12.19
N TRP A 213 10.29 -2.02 12.78
CA TRP A 213 10.08 -3.33 13.39
C TRP A 213 8.90 -4.02 12.74
N PHE A 214 9.05 -5.30 12.41
CA PHE A 214 7.91 -6.14 12.08
C PHE A 214 7.36 -6.79 13.34
N ILE A 215 6.09 -7.18 13.27
CA ILE A 215 5.35 -7.81 14.35
C ILE A 215 4.71 -9.06 13.77
N GLU A 216 5.14 -10.21 14.27
CA GLU A 216 4.66 -11.53 13.84
C GLU A 216 4.02 -12.26 15.02
N SER A 217 2.85 -12.84 14.79
CA SER A 217 2.14 -13.63 15.80
C SER A 217 2.51 -15.11 15.70
N SER A 218 2.84 -15.71 16.84
CA SER A 218 3.06 -17.14 17.00
C SER A 218 2.31 -17.63 18.24
N GLY A 219 1.03 -17.95 18.07
CA GLY A 219 0.17 -18.39 19.17
C GLY A 219 -0.31 -17.20 20.01
N ASP A 220 0.00 -17.19 21.31
CA ASP A 220 -0.36 -16.10 22.23
C ASP A 220 0.75 -15.05 22.41
N THR A 221 1.81 -15.18 21.61
CA THR A 221 3.05 -14.41 21.74
C THR A 221 3.34 -13.71 20.41
N LEU A 222 3.65 -12.42 20.51
CA LEU A 222 4.14 -11.62 19.40
C LEU A 222 5.67 -11.58 19.45
N THR A 223 6.29 -11.77 18.29
CA THR A 223 7.72 -11.51 18.08
C THR A 223 7.85 -10.17 17.38
N ILE A 224 8.64 -9.27 17.97
CA ILE A 224 8.91 -7.94 17.45
C ILE A 224 10.39 -7.87 17.16
N ALA A 225 10.75 -7.64 15.90
CA ALA A 225 12.14 -7.67 15.46
C ALA A 225 12.42 -6.60 14.40
N PRO A 226 13.68 -6.11 14.30
CA PRO A 226 14.04 -5.14 13.30
C PRO A 226 13.77 -5.63 11.88
N PHE A 227 13.38 -4.71 11.02
CA PHE A 227 13.08 -4.93 9.63
C PHE A 227 13.65 -3.79 8.78
N SER A 228 13.87 -4.03 7.50
CA SER A 228 14.26 -2.98 6.56
C SER A 228 13.67 -3.24 5.19
N PHE A 229 13.63 -2.20 4.36
CA PHE A 229 13.23 -2.33 2.96
C PHE A 229 14.06 -3.38 2.22
N ARG A 230 15.38 -3.44 2.47
CA ARG A 230 16.28 -4.41 1.81
C ARG A 230 15.90 -5.86 2.10
N ALA A 231 15.45 -6.14 3.33
CA ALA A 231 15.04 -7.49 3.75
C ALA A 231 13.80 -8.03 2.98
N LEU A 232 13.07 -7.17 2.26
CA LEU A 232 11.98 -7.63 1.39
C LEU A 232 12.47 -8.41 0.16
N PHE A 233 13.75 -8.30 -0.19
CA PHE A 233 14.31 -8.85 -1.43
C PHE A 233 15.43 -9.87 -1.19
N GLU A 234 15.72 -10.21 0.07
CA GLU A 234 16.66 -11.26 0.47
C GLU A 234 15.93 -12.60 0.66
#